data_AF-A0A1S3YI82-F1
#
_entry.id   AF-A0A1S3YI82-F1
#
_cell.length_a   1.000
_cell.length_b   1.000
_cell.length_c   1.000
_cell.angle_alpha   90.00
_cell.angle_beta   90.00
_cell.angle_gamma   90.00
#
_symmetry.space_group_name_H-M   'P 1'
#
loop_
_entity.id
_entity.type
_entity.pdbx_description
1 polymer ?
#
loop_
_entity_poly.entity_id
_entity_poly.type
_entity_poly.pdbx_seq_one_letter_code
_entity_poly.pdbx_strand_id
1 'polypeptide(L)'
;MGAARITVRAAPADPPATPVQDRVPVADAPTVPAQAPAELWRPLGSHSLLSSSPGLHSVVVIVTREKKEVKEAKKLVKRYTHYFERWAYNEKSRQKALKDLNEMRDEGLKELSELYNLPETELGFIIPAWQLIVECRRVLKWTYAYGYYLGEKEKTKFQFFEYLQGEAEVGLERLHHCTEKELLGPLGYIKKLDYTEYKNFELFRSKLIDLTKVTRNYFENLVTALGNGHKDVKNSKESKRKKGK
;
A
#
# COMPACT_ATOMS: atom_id res chain seq x y z
N MET A 1 24.80 22.53 36.77
CA MET A 1 24.04 22.27 35.52
C MET A 1 24.07 20.77 35.28
N GLY A 2 22.95 20.09 35.50
CA GLY A 2 22.86 18.62 35.43
C GLY A 2 22.61 18.14 34.01
N ALA A 3 23.40 17.17 33.54
CA ALA A 3 23.19 16.49 32.27
C ALA A 3 22.33 15.23 32.51
N ALA A 4 21.11 15.21 32.00
CA ALA A 4 20.24 14.04 32.03
C ALA A 4 20.65 13.06 30.91
N ARG A 5 21.18 11.89 31.28
CA ARG A 5 21.36 10.74 30.39
C ARG A 5 20.01 10.05 30.18
N ILE A 6 19.54 10.01 28.93
CA ILE A 6 18.38 9.21 28.52
C ILE A 6 18.88 7.82 28.12
N THR A 7 18.65 6.82 28.96
CA THR A 7 18.80 5.41 28.63
C THR A 7 17.58 4.93 27.86
N VAL A 8 17.77 4.53 26.59
CA VAL A 8 16.74 3.89 25.78
C VAL A 8 16.68 2.40 26.15
N ARG A 9 15.53 1.98 26.69
CA ARG A 9 15.26 0.58 27.04
C ARG A 9 14.80 -0.15 25.77
N ALA A 10 15.51 -1.21 25.39
CA ALA A 10 15.15 -2.07 24.26
C ALA A 10 13.80 -2.78 24.52
N ALA A 11 12.94 -2.82 23.50
CA ALA A 11 11.69 -3.59 23.52
C ALA A 11 11.98 -5.10 23.39
N PRO A 12 11.17 -5.98 24.02
CA PRO A 12 11.37 -7.43 23.93
C PRO A 12 11.07 -7.94 22.52
N ALA A 13 11.82 -8.96 22.09
CA ALA A 13 11.64 -9.65 20.83
C ALA A 13 10.33 -10.47 20.80
N ASP A 14 9.64 -10.45 19.67
CA ASP A 14 8.44 -11.27 19.45
C ASP A 14 8.78 -12.77 19.35
N PRO A 15 7.94 -13.68 19.90
CA PRO A 15 8.16 -15.11 19.80
C PRO A 15 7.93 -15.64 18.38
N PRO A 16 8.62 -16.74 17.99
CA PRO A 16 8.51 -17.30 16.64
C PRO A 16 7.13 -17.90 16.36
N ALA A 17 6.60 -17.64 15.17
CA ALA A 17 5.33 -18.18 14.71
C ALA A 17 5.41 -19.71 14.54
N THR A 18 4.52 -20.45 15.21
CA THR A 18 4.30 -21.89 15.00
C THR A 18 3.53 -22.13 13.70
N PRO A 19 3.89 -23.15 12.90
CA PRO A 19 3.18 -23.47 11.67
C PRO A 19 1.87 -24.21 11.97
N VAL A 20 0.74 -23.63 11.56
CA VAL A 20 -0.56 -24.31 11.58
C VAL A 20 -0.66 -25.20 10.35
N GLN A 21 -0.48 -26.51 10.53
CA GLN A 21 -1.02 -27.52 9.63
C GLN A 21 -2.41 -27.87 10.13
N ASP A 22 -3.42 -27.69 9.30
CA ASP A 22 -4.64 -28.51 9.37
C ASP A 22 -5.26 -28.59 7.97
N ARG A 23 -5.21 -29.80 7.41
CA ARG A 23 -5.98 -30.20 6.22
C ARG A 23 -7.41 -30.45 6.66
N VAL A 24 -8.37 -29.72 6.10
CA VAL A 24 -9.79 -30.08 6.19
C VAL A 24 -10.10 -31.15 5.14
N PRO A 25 -10.74 -32.27 5.48
CA PRO A 25 -11.13 -33.28 4.50
C PRO A 25 -12.32 -32.81 3.66
N VAL A 26 -12.25 -33.09 2.35
CA VAL A 26 -13.34 -32.89 1.38
C VAL A 26 -14.39 -33.97 1.63
N ALA A 27 -15.62 -33.57 1.94
CA ALA A 27 -16.76 -34.48 2.03
C ALA A 27 -17.44 -34.58 0.65
N ASP A 28 -17.71 -35.82 0.23
CA ASP A 28 -18.38 -36.15 -1.03
C ASP A 28 -19.81 -35.61 -1.11
N ALA A 29 -20.22 -35.21 -2.31
CA ALA A 29 -21.55 -34.70 -2.61
C ALA A 29 -22.61 -35.81 -2.51
N PRO A 30 -23.76 -35.58 -1.86
CA PRO A 30 -24.85 -36.56 -1.84
C PRO A 30 -25.57 -36.62 -3.19
N THR A 31 -25.76 -37.85 -3.67
CA THR A 31 -26.57 -38.22 -4.83
C THR A 31 -28.02 -37.80 -4.63
N VAL A 32 -28.60 -37.09 -5.61
CA VAL A 32 -30.01 -36.68 -5.62
C VAL A 32 -30.87 -37.85 -6.14
N PRO A 33 -31.90 -38.33 -5.39
CA PRO A 33 -32.89 -39.24 -5.95
C PRO A 33 -33.87 -38.48 -6.85
N ALA A 34 -34.12 -39.06 -8.02
CA ALA A 34 -35.16 -38.64 -8.94
C ALA A 34 -36.57 -38.89 -8.36
N GLN A 35 -37.48 -37.97 -8.73
CA GLN A 35 -38.94 -38.05 -8.65
C GLN A 35 -39.61 -37.87 -7.27
N ALA A 36 -40.18 -36.67 -7.07
CA ALA A 36 -41.29 -36.41 -6.16
C ALA A 36 -42.46 -35.78 -6.97
N PRO A 37 -43.73 -36.11 -6.65
CA PRO A 37 -44.88 -35.87 -7.51
C PRO A 37 -45.31 -34.40 -7.60
N ALA A 38 -45.83 -34.01 -8.77
CA ALA A 38 -46.16 -32.65 -9.19
C ALA A 38 -47.47 -32.07 -8.60
N GLU A 39 -47.77 -32.30 -7.32
CA GLU A 39 -49.05 -31.93 -6.69
C GLU A 39 -48.94 -30.88 -5.55
N LEU A 40 -47.79 -30.24 -5.33
CA LEU A 40 -47.61 -29.27 -4.22
C LEU A 40 -47.39 -27.80 -4.62
N TRP A 41 -47.50 -27.44 -5.89
CA TRP A 41 -47.43 -26.03 -6.32
C TRP A 41 -48.82 -25.49 -6.67
N ARG A 42 -49.65 -25.23 -5.64
CA ARG A 42 -50.73 -24.23 -5.79
C ARG A 42 -50.16 -22.84 -5.51
N PRO A 43 -50.44 -21.82 -6.34
CA PRO A 43 -50.05 -20.46 -6.04
C PRO A 43 -50.87 -19.98 -4.84
N LEU A 44 -50.22 -19.71 -3.70
CA LEU A 44 -50.86 -19.00 -2.62
C LEU A 44 -51.08 -17.55 -3.06
N GLY A 45 -52.33 -17.29 -3.44
CA GLY A 45 -52.87 -15.94 -3.57
C GLY A 45 -52.67 -15.16 -2.28
N SER A 46 -52.69 -13.84 -2.45
CA SER A 46 -52.72 -12.83 -1.41
C SER A 46 -53.76 -13.14 -0.32
N HIS A 47 -53.30 -13.62 0.83
CA HIS A 47 -54.03 -13.54 2.09
C HIS A 47 -53.11 -12.96 3.15
N SER A 48 -53.38 -11.69 3.44
CA SER A 48 -52.96 -10.99 4.64
C SER A 48 -53.45 -11.71 5.88
N LEU A 49 -52.57 -12.44 6.59
CA LEU A 49 -52.68 -12.71 8.02
C LEU A 49 -51.28 -12.99 8.60
N LEU A 50 -50.46 -11.95 8.76
CA LEU A 50 -49.39 -11.96 9.76
C LEU A 50 -50.07 -11.84 11.13
N SER A 51 -50.42 -12.97 11.73
CA SER A 51 -50.63 -12.99 13.18
C SER A 51 -49.29 -12.63 13.84
N SER A 52 -49.25 -11.45 14.46
CA SER A 52 -48.05 -10.93 15.10
C SER A 52 -47.83 -11.66 16.41
N SER A 53 -47.15 -12.81 16.35
CA SER A 53 -46.63 -13.48 17.55
C SER A 53 -45.40 -12.69 18.04
N PRO A 54 -45.43 -12.10 19.26
CA PRO A 54 -44.37 -11.21 19.76
C PRO A 54 -42.96 -11.83 19.73
N GLY A 55 -42.87 -13.16 19.91
CA GLY A 55 -41.61 -13.89 19.89
C GLY A 55 -40.92 -13.92 18.53
N LEU A 56 -41.68 -14.03 17.43
CA LEU A 56 -41.10 -14.12 16.08
C LEU A 56 -40.52 -12.77 15.63
N HIS A 57 -41.18 -11.66 15.98
CA HIS A 57 -40.69 -10.32 15.70
C HIS A 57 -39.39 -10.01 16.47
N SER A 58 -39.34 -10.40 17.75
CA SER A 58 -38.14 -10.26 18.59
C SER A 58 -36.94 -11.04 18.01
N VAL A 59 -37.15 -12.30 17.60
CA VAL A 59 -36.09 -13.14 17.02
C VAL A 59 -35.57 -12.56 15.69
N VAL A 60 -36.45 -12.09 14.81
CA VAL A 60 -36.04 -11.47 13.54
C VAL A 60 -35.24 -10.17 13.79
N VAL A 61 -35.65 -9.35 14.76
CA VAL A 61 -34.92 -8.12 15.13
C VAL A 61 -33.53 -8.44 15.71
N ILE A 62 -33.40 -9.48 16.54
CA ILE A 62 -32.11 -9.91 17.09
C ILE A 62 -31.18 -10.42 15.97
N VAL A 63 -31.66 -11.36 15.15
CA VAL A 63 -30.87 -11.93 14.04
C VAL A 63 -30.46 -10.86 13.02
N THR A 64 -31.29 -9.85 12.77
CA THR A 64 -30.93 -8.73 11.87
C THR A 64 -29.91 -7.77 12.47
N ARG A 65 -29.93 -7.53 13.79
CA ARG A 65 -28.91 -6.74 14.50
C ARG A 65 -27.56 -7.47 14.51
N GLU A 66 -27.55 -8.75 14.86
CA GLU A 66 -26.33 -9.58 14.84
C GLU A 66 -25.71 -9.62 13.43
N LYS A 67 -26.53 -9.82 12.38
CA LYS A 67 -26.05 -9.76 10.99
C LYS A 67 -25.44 -8.41 10.63
N LYS A 68 -25.97 -7.30 11.14
CA LYS A 68 -25.44 -5.95 10.92
C LYS A 68 -24.10 -5.76 11.65
N GLU A 69 -24.01 -6.17 12.90
CA GLU A 69 -22.79 -6.10 13.71
C GLU A 69 -21.66 -6.94 13.09
N VAL A 70 -21.95 -8.18 12.68
CA VAL A 70 -21.01 -9.04 11.96
C VAL A 70 -20.53 -8.38 10.66
N LYS A 71 -21.43 -7.72 9.92
CA LYS A 71 -21.07 -7.02 8.68
C LYS A 71 -20.14 -5.83 8.95
N GLU A 72 -20.41 -5.01 9.97
CA GLU A 72 -19.55 -3.89 10.33
C GLU A 72 -18.20 -4.35 10.89
N ALA A 73 -18.16 -5.38 11.73
CA ALA A 73 -16.93 -5.99 12.21
C ALA A 73 -16.08 -6.51 11.03
N LYS A 74 -16.68 -7.20 10.06
CA LYS A 74 -16.00 -7.66 8.84
C LYS A 74 -15.42 -6.49 8.02
N LYS A 75 -16.12 -5.36 7.92
CA LYS A 75 -15.59 -4.17 7.23
C LYS A 75 -14.38 -3.59 7.95
N LEU A 76 -14.44 -3.48 9.27
CA LEU A 76 -13.35 -2.96 10.10
C LEU A 76 -12.09 -3.83 9.97
N VAL A 77 -12.25 -5.16 10.06
CA VAL A 77 -11.14 -6.11 9.89
C VAL A 77 -10.53 -5.96 8.50
N LYS A 78 -11.33 -5.97 7.44
CA LYS A 78 -10.82 -5.79 6.06
C LYS A 78 -10.07 -4.48 5.87
N ARG A 79 -10.60 -3.38 6.43
CA ARG A 79 -9.95 -2.07 6.40
C ARG A 79 -8.61 -2.13 7.12
N TYR A 80 -8.59 -2.65 8.34
CA TYR A 80 -7.35 -2.79 9.11
C TYR A 80 -6.31 -3.64 8.37
N THR A 81 -6.69 -4.81 7.86
CA THR A 81 -5.81 -5.71 7.10
C THR A 81 -5.17 -4.97 5.91
N HIS A 82 -5.96 -4.27 5.10
CA HIS A 82 -5.46 -3.53 3.95
C HIS A 82 -4.37 -2.50 4.33
N TYR A 83 -4.66 -1.64 5.31
CA TYR A 83 -3.70 -0.60 5.73
C TYR A 83 -2.47 -1.19 6.42
N PHE A 84 -2.65 -2.22 7.25
CA PHE A 84 -1.55 -2.88 7.94
C PHE A 84 -0.60 -3.59 6.97
N GLU A 85 -1.12 -4.34 5.99
CA GLU A 85 -0.30 -5.02 4.98
C GLU A 85 0.55 -4.02 4.19
N ARG A 86 -0.04 -2.88 3.80
CA ARG A 86 0.67 -1.82 3.07
C ARG A 86 1.71 -1.11 3.91
N TRP A 87 1.42 -0.86 5.19
CA TRP A 87 2.39 -0.34 6.15
C TRP A 87 3.58 -1.30 6.31
N ALA A 88 3.31 -2.59 6.52
CA ALA A 88 4.32 -3.62 6.74
C ALA A 88 5.16 -3.85 5.49
N TYR A 89 4.53 -3.87 4.31
CA TYR A 89 5.21 -3.95 3.02
C TYR A 89 6.20 -2.81 2.83
N ASN A 90 5.80 -1.57 3.11
CA ASN A 90 6.69 -0.42 2.95
C ASN A 90 7.84 -0.43 3.97
N GLU A 91 7.63 -0.88 5.21
CA GLU A 91 8.74 -1.06 6.16
C GLU A 91 9.74 -2.13 5.69
N LYS A 92 9.24 -3.30 5.28
CA LYS A 92 10.09 -4.38 4.78
C LYS A 92 10.87 -3.95 3.53
N SER A 93 10.19 -3.31 2.58
CA SER A 93 10.83 -2.80 1.36
C SER A 93 11.84 -1.69 1.65
N ARG A 94 11.57 -0.82 2.64
CA ARG A 94 12.54 0.19 3.11
C ARG A 94 13.80 -0.44 3.67
N GLN A 95 13.67 -1.49 4.49
CA GLN A 95 14.83 -2.19 5.06
C GLN A 95 15.70 -2.81 3.96
N LYS A 96 15.07 -3.43 2.95
CA LYS A 96 15.79 -3.93 1.78
C LYS A 96 16.49 -2.81 1.02
N ALA A 97 15.79 -1.75 0.65
CA ALA A 97 16.38 -0.62 -0.08
C ALA A 97 17.52 0.07 0.70
N LEU A 98 17.45 0.09 2.03
CA LEU A 98 18.53 0.60 2.87
C LEU A 98 19.76 -0.31 2.85
N LYS A 99 19.56 -1.63 2.83
CA LYS A 99 20.66 -2.60 2.65
C LYS A 99 21.31 -2.40 1.28
N ASP A 100 20.51 -2.37 0.22
CA ASP A 100 20.99 -2.17 -1.16
C ASP A 100 21.72 -0.82 -1.32
N LEU A 101 21.22 0.25 -0.70
CA LEU A 101 21.90 1.56 -0.66
C LEU A 101 23.29 1.46 -0.03
N ASN A 102 23.43 0.75 1.09
CA ASN A 102 24.71 0.61 1.78
C ASN A 102 25.68 -0.23 0.95
N GLU A 103 25.22 -1.35 0.38
CA GLU A 103 26.00 -2.18 -0.54
C GLU A 103 26.50 -1.36 -1.75
N MET A 104 25.62 -0.57 -2.36
CA MET A 104 25.98 0.31 -3.46
C MET A 104 27.02 1.37 -3.06
N ARG A 105 26.94 1.92 -1.84
CA ARG A 105 27.86 2.94 -1.35
C ARG A 105 29.24 2.37 -1.01
N ASP A 106 29.27 1.21 -0.37
CA ASP A 106 30.49 0.66 0.22
C ASP A 106 31.36 -0.02 -0.86
N GLU A 107 30.72 -0.77 -1.78
CA GLU A 107 31.39 -1.59 -2.80
C GLU A 107 30.83 -1.35 -4.22
N GLY A 108 29.51 -1.26 -4.38
CA GLY A 108 28.89 -1.29 -5.72
C GLY A 108 29.30 -0.15 -6.67
N LEU A 109 29.55 1.07 -6.18
CA LEU A 109 30.07 2.15 -7.04
C LEU A 109 31.45 1.85 -7.61
N LYS A 110 32.33 1.20 -6.83
CA LYS A 110 33.67 0.81 -7.29
C LYS A 110 33.58 -0.30 -8.31
N GLU A 111 32.74 -1.30 -8.05
CA GLU A 111 32.50 -2.41 -8.99
C GLU A 111 31.97 -1.89 -10.33
N LEU A 112 31.01 -0.97 -10.32
CA LEU A 112 30.49 -0.35 -11.55
C LEU A 112 31.55 0.54 -12.23
N SER A 113 32.36 1.27 -11.44
CA SER A 113 33.45 2.09 -11.96
C SER A 113 34.47 1.25 -12.72
N GLU A 114 34.86 0.11 -12.16
CA GLU A 114 35.76 -0.87 -12.78
C GLU A 114 35.12 -1.53 -14.01
N LEU A 115 33.84 -1.92 -13.92
CA LEU A 115 33.11 -2.60 -14.99
C LEU A 115 32.96 -1.72 -16.24
N TYR A 116 32.62 -0.44 -16.05
CA TYR A 116 32.44 0.51 -17.15
C TYR A 116 33.71 1.28 -17.53
N ASN A 117 34.78 1.15 -16.74
CA ASN A 117 35.98 1.98 -16.87
C ASN A 117 35.62 3.48 -16.86
N LEU A 118 34.74 3.87 -15.94
CA LEU A 118 34.28 5.24 -15.71
C LEU A 118 34.66 5.68 -14.29
N PRO A 119 35.01 6.95 -14.05
CA PRO A 119 35.28 7.42 -12.70
C PRO A 119 33.99 7.39 -11.86
N GLU A 120 34.11 7.11 -10.55
CA GLU A 120 32.96 7.08 -9.62
C GLU A 120 32.14 8.39 -9.62
N THR A 121 32.75 9.52 -9.97
CA THR A 121 32.06 10.82 -10.11
C THR A 121 30.97 10.77 -11.20
N GLU A 122 31.15 9.98 -12.24
CA GLU A 122 30.15 9.74 -13.29
C GLU A 122 29.07 8.74 -12.88
N LEU A 123 29.14 8.18 -11.67
CA LEU A 123 28.14 7.28 -11.10
C LEU A 123 27.41 7.90 -9.90
N GLY A 124 27.76 9.14 -9.53
CA GLY A 124 27.24 9.83 -8.35
C GLY A 124 25.73 10.05 -8.34
N PHE A 125 25.03 9.86 -9.46
CA PHE A 125 23.56 9.95 -9.55
C PHE A 125 22.83 8.74 -8.94
N ILE A 126 23.50 7.60 -8.76
CA ILE A 126 22.90 6.35 -8.26
C ILE A 126 22.55 6.45 -6.77
N ILE A 127 23.45 7.02 -5.96
CA ILE A 127 23.27 7.13 -4.50
C ILE A 127 22.07 8.01 -4.13
N PRO A 128 21.87 9.21 -4.70
CA PRO A 128 20.68 10.01 -4.46
C PRO A 128 19.36 9.31 -4.84
N ALA A 129 19.37 8.46 -5.88
CA ALA A 129 18.19 7.69 -6.27
C ALA A 129 17.81 6.66 -5.19
N TRP A 130 18.78 5.89 -4.70
CA TRP A 130 18.57 4.94 -3.60
C TRP A 130 18.16 5.60 -2.29
N GLN A 131 18.79 6.72 -1.92
CA GLN A 131 18.39 7.51 -0.76
C GLN A 131 16.93 7.98 -0.87
N LEU A 132 16.53 8.46 -2.05
CA LEU A 132 15.15 8.87 -2.30
C LEU A 132 14.18 7.69 -2.14
N ILE A 133 14.50 6.51 -2.69
CA ILE A 133 13.66 5.30 -2.54
C ILE A 133 13.43 4.97 -1.06
N VAL A 134 14.48 5.00 -0.23
CA VAL A 134 14.39 4.73 1.22
C VAL A 134 13.45 5.72 1.91
N GLU A 135 13.58 7.02 1.63
CA GLU A 135 12.72 8.04 2.22
C GLU A 135 11.28 7.96 1.70
N CYS A 136 11.08 7.69 0.41
CA CYS A 136 9.77 7.47 -0.18
C CYS A 136 9.03 6.31 0.50
N ARG A 137 9.70 5.17 0.74
CA ARG A 137 9.13 4.03 1.48
C ARG A 137 8.74 4.40 2.91
N ARG A 138 9.57 5.20 3.58
CA ARG A 138 9.26 5.73 4.92
C ARG A 138 8.00 6.60 4.89
N VAL A 139 7.89 7.51 3.92
CA VAL A 139 6.71 8.37 3.77
C VAL A 139 5.47 7.51 3.54
N LEU A 140 5.50 6.57 2.58
CA LEU A 140 4.36 5.70 2.29
C LEU A 140 3.90 4.88 3.50
N LYS A 141 4.83 4.31 4.26
CA LYS A 141 4.52 3.62 5.53
C LYS A 141 3.64 4.50 6.42
N TRP A 142 4.02 5.77 6.61
CA TRP A 142 3.28 6.69 7.46
C TRP A 142 2.00 7.24 6.81
N THR A 143 1.94 7.36 5.48
CA THR A 143 0.69 7.75 4.81
C THR A 143 -0.37 6.67 4.90
N TYR A 144 0.00 5.38 4.89
CA TYR A 144 -0.96 4.30 5.16
C TYR A 144 -1.47 4.33 6.60
N ALA A 145 -0.60 4.59 7.59
CA ALA A 145 -1.04 4.79 8.97
C ALA A 145 -2.00 5.99 9.08
N TYR A 146 -1.67 7.11 8.43
CA TYR A 146 -2.52 8.30 8.37
C TYR A 146 -3.88 8.01 7.71
N GLY A 147 -3.89 7.38 6.54
CA GLY A 147 -5.09 7.03 5.79
C GLY A 147 -6.04 6.11 6.56
N TYR A 148 -5.51 5.20 7.40
CA TYR A 148 -6.33 4.38 8.28
C TYR A 148 -7.17 5.24 9.24
N TYR A 149 -6.57 6.25 9.86
CA TYR A 149 -7.24 7.16 10.81
C TYR A 149 -8.00 8.31 10.13
N LEU A 150 -7.75 8.57 8.84
CA LEU A 150 -8.48 9.55 8.07
C LEU A 150 -9.94 9.06 7.90
N GLY A 151 -10.84 9.63 8.70
CA GLY A 151 -12.24 9.22 8.76
C GLY A 151 -13.02 9.61 7.50
N GLU A 152 -14.13 8.90 7.24
CA GLU A 152 -15.01 9.12 6.07
C GLU A 152 -15.74 10.49 6.07
N LYS A 153 -15.57 11.30 7.12
CA LYS A 153 -16.26 12.59 7.29
C LYS A 153 -15.84 13.62 6.24
N GLU A 154 -14.61 13.52 5.74
CA GLU A 154 -14.04 14.44 4.75
C GLU A 154 -13.73 13.73 3.43
N LYS A 155 -14.75 13.10 2.82
CA LYS A 155 -14.60 12.26 1.61
C LYS A 155 -13.77 12.90 0.49
N THR A 156 -13.92 14.20 0.23
CA THR A 156 -13.19 14.88 -0.85
C THR A 156 -11.69 15.01 -0.53
N LYS A 157 -11.33 15.29 0.73
CA LYS A 157 -9.92 15.33 1.16
C LYS A 157 -9.30 13.95 1.14
N PHE A 158 -10.07 12.94 1.55
CA PHE A 158 -9.67 11.53 1.47
C PHE A 158 -9.38 11.12 0.03
N GLN A 159 -10.28 11.40 -0.92
CA GLN A 159 -10.08 11.10 -2.35
C GLN A 159 -8.86 11.81 -2.94
N PHE A 160 -8.65 13.09 -2.59
CA PHE A 160 -7.48 13.83 -3.06
C PHE A 160 -6.17 13.26 -2.48
N PHE A 161 -6.18 12.88 -1.20
CA PHE A 161 -5.05 12.18 -0.57
C PHE A 161 -4.75 10.84 -1.26
N GLU A 162 -5.76 10.00 -1.51
CA GLU A 162 -5.58 8.72 -2.20
C GLU A 162 -5.01 8.90 -3.60
N TYR A 163 -5.45 9.92 -4.33
CA TYR A 163 -4.90 10.26 -5.64
C TYR A 163 -3.41 10.60 -5.56
N LEU A 164 -3.03 11.53 -4.67
CA LEU A 164 -1.62 11.90 -4.50
C LEU A 164 -0.75 10.73 -4.02
N GLN A 165 -1.27 9.90 -3.13
CA GLN A 165 -0.59 8.69 -2.67
C GLN A 165 -0.37 7.71 -3.83
N GLY A 166 -1.38 7.50 -4.66
CA GLY A 166 -1.30 6.62 -5.83
C GLY A 166 -0.24 7.08 -6.84
N GLU A 167 -0.21 8.37 -7.18
CA GLU A 167 0.81 8.94 -8.07
C GLU A 167 2.23 8.76 -7.51
N ALA A 168 2.41 9.01 -6.20
CA ALA A 168 3.68 8.82 -5.52
C ALA A 168 4.12 7.35 -5.51
N GLU A 169 3.21 6.40 -5.28
CA GLU A 169 3.50 4.96 -5.34
C GLU A 169 3.95 4.53 -6.72
N VAL A 170 3.23 4.91 -7.77
CA VAL A 170 3.59 4.58 -9.15
C VAL A 170 4.97 5.16 -9.51
N GLY A 171 5.23 6.41 -9.14
CA GLY A 171 6.54 7.04 -9.33
C GLY A 171 7.66 6.27 -8.61
N LEU A 172 7.42 5.89 -7.34
CA LEU A 172 8.39 5.11 -6.55
C LEU A 172 8.68 3.75 -7.17
N GLU A 173 7.67 2.98 -7.55
CA GLU A 173 7.90 1.65 -8.14
C GLU A 173 8.65 1.73 -9.47
N ARG A 174 8.39 2.76 -10.30
CA ARG A 174 9.15 3.00 -11.54
C ARG A 174 10.61 3.32 -11.27
N LEU A 175 10.87 4.20 -10.30
CA LEU A 175 12.24 4.56 -9.89
C LEU A 175 12.97 3.33 -9.35
N HIS A 176 12.35 2.60 -8.43
CA HIS A 176 12.93 1.43 -7.79
C HIS A 176 13.20 0.28 -8.78
N HIS A 177 12.30 0.07 -9.75
CA HIS A 177 12.51 -0.88 -10.82
C HIS A 177 13.73 -0.50 -11.68
N CYS A 178 13.86 0.76 -12.06
CA CYS A 178 15.00 1.25 -12.84
C CYS A 178 16.32 1.05 -12.08
N THR A 179 16.36 1.35 -10.78
CA THR A 179 17.56 1.16 -9.95
C THR A 179 17.93 -0.31 -9.72
N GLU A 180 16.95 -1.20 -9.53
CA GLU A 180 17.26 -2.63 -9.27
C GLU A 180 17.53 -3.42 -10.55
N LYS A 181 16.76 -3.19 -11.63
CA LYS A 181 16.73 -4.08 -12.79
C LYS A 181 17.54 -3.57 -13.96
N GLU A 182 17.54 -2.26 -14.19
CA GLU A 182 18.24 -1.69 -15.34
C GLU A 182 19.71 -1.40 -15.02
N LEU A 183 20.02 -1.06 -13.77
CA LEU A 183 21.40 -0.89 -13.31
C LEU A 183 22.17 -2.23 -13.33
N LEU A 184 21.57 -3.30 -12.80
CA LEU A 184 22.23 -4.60 -12.63
C LEU A 184 21.96 -5.60 -13.77
N GLY A 185 20.98 -5.34 -14.65
CA GLY A 185 20.55 -6.27 -15.69
C GLY A 185 21.36 -6.13 -16.99
N PRO A 186 20.94 -5.30 -17.96
CA PRO A 186 21.61 -5.17 -19.27
C PRO A 186 23.05 -4.69 -19.16
N LEU A 187 23.34 -3.89 -18.13
CA LEU A 187 24.60 -3.22 -17.92
C LEU A 187 25.59 -4.07 -17.10
N GLY A 188 25.14 -5.04 -16.28
CA GLY A 188 25.98 -5.85 -15.40
C GLY A 188 26.85 -6.92 -16.08
N TYR A 189 26.66 -7.17 -17.37
CA TYR A 189 27.40 -8.21 -18.12
C TYR A 189 28.42 -7.64 -19.12
N ILE A 190 28.52 -6.32 -19.26
CA ILE A 190 29.36 -5.68 -20.26
C ILE A 190 30.75 -5.43 -19.66
N LYS A 191 31.74 -6.21 -20.07
CA LYS A 191 33.15 -6.06 -19.66
C LYS A 191 33.86 -4.86 -20.29
N LYS A 192 33.29 -4.26 -21.34
CA LYS A 192 33.86 -3.11 -22.05
C LYS A 192 32.76 -2.34 -22.76
N LEU A 193 32.62 -1.06 -22.44
CA LEU A 193 31.69 -0.19 -23.17
C LEU A 193 32.25 0.05 -24.58
N ASP A 194 31.59 -0.51 -25.60
CA ASP A 194 31.72 0.02 -26.95
C ASP A 194 30.88 1.31 -27.09
N TYR A 195 30.84 1.90 -28.29
CA TYR A 195 30.06 3.11 -28.54
C TYR A 195 28.54 2.94 -28.29
N THR A 196 27.98 1.77 -28.62
CA THR A 196 26.56 1.45 -28.45
C THR A 196 26.24 1.27 -26.98
N GLU A 197 27.09 0.56 -26.24
CA GLU A 197 26.95 0.32 -24.81
C GLU A 197 27.09 1.63 -24.00
N TYR A 198 28.03 2.49 -24.38
CA TYR A 198 28.16 3.82 -23.78
C TYR A 198 26.90 4.66 -23.97
N LYS A 199 26.34 4.65 -25.19
CA LYS A 199 25.07 5.37 -25.47
C LYS A 199 23.91 4.80 -24.64
N ASN A 200 23.85 3.49 -24.45
CA ASN A 200 22.83 2.86 -23.60
C ASN A 200 22.99 3.25 -22.12
N PHE A 201 24.24 3.35 -21.65
CA PHE A 201 24.53 3.86 -20.30
C PHE A 201 24.07 5.31 -20.13
N GLU A 202 24.35 6.20 -21.10
CA GLU A 202 23.91 7.60 -21.04
C GLU A 202 22.37 7.73 -21.04
N LEU A 203 21.68 6.89 -21.83
CA LEU A 203 20.22 6.82 -21.80
C LEU A 203 19.69 6.37 -20.44
N PHE A 204 20.31 5.35 -19.84
CA PHE A 204 19.98 4.88 -18.50
C PHE A 204 20.23 5.98 -17.46
N ARG A 205 21.39 6.65 -17.50
CA ARG A 205 21.75 7.74 -16.61
C ARG A 205 20.71 8.86 -16.65
N SER A 206 20.38 9.34 -17.85
CA SER A 206 19.36 10.36 -18.05
C SER A 206 18.01 9.93 -17.48
N LYS A 207 17.57 8.71 -17.81
CA LYS A 207 16.33 8.12 -17.31
C LYS A 207 16.28 8.04 -15.79
N LEU A 208 17.36 7.59 -15.14
CA LEU A 208 17.38 7.45 -13.68
C LEU A 208 17.33 8.81 -12.99
N ILE A 209 18.07 9.81 -13.52
CA ILE A 209 18.04 11.19 -13.02
C ILE A 209 16.63 11.76 -13.14
N ASP A 210 15.96 11.59 -14.27
CA ASP A 210 14.63 12.13 -14.50
C ASP A 210 13.57 11.44 -13.64
N LEU A 211 13.61 10.11 -13.51
CA LEU A 211 12.74 9.38 -12.58
C LEU A 211 12.96 9.84 -11.14
N THR A 212 14.22 10.07 -10.74
CA THR A 212 14.53 10.57 -9.38
C THR A 212 13.90 11.94 -9.13
N LYS A 213 13.99 12.87 -10.10
CA LYS A 213 13.36 14.18 -10.00
C LYS A 213 11.84 14.10 -9.95
N VAL A 214 11.23 13.35 -10.87
CA VAL A 214 9.77 13.22 -10.97
C VAL A 214 9.19 12.57 -9.71
N THR A 215 9.81 11.49 -9.23
CA THR A 215 9.38 10.82 -7.99
C THR A 215 9.49 11.74 -6.79
N ARG A 216 10.58 12.52 -6.68
CA ARG A 216 10.71 13.53 -5.62
C ARG A 216 9.53 14.51 -5.63
N ASN A 217 9.17 15.03 -6.80
CA ASN A 217 8.05 15.97 -6.94
C ASN A 217 6.72 15.35 -6.48
N TYR A 218 6.44 14.09 -6.82
CA TYR A 218 5.22 13.42 -6.34
C TYR A 218 5.17 13.35 -4.81
N PHE A 219 6.29 13.01 -4.17
CA PHE A 219 6.38 12.93 -2.71
C PHE A 219 6.33 14.30 -2.03
N GLU A 220 6.97 15.32 -2.60
CA GLU A 220 6.89 16.70 -2.09
C GLU A 220 5.44 17.21 -2.14
N ASN A 221 4.72 16.94 -3.23
CA ASN A 221 3.30 17.28 -3.36
C ASN A 221 2.45 16.55 -2.30
N LEU A 222 2.68 15.25 -2.10
CA LEU A 222 1.99 14.44 -1.10
C LEU A 222 2.22 14.97 0.32
N VAL A 223 3.48 15.19 0.71
CA VAL A 223 3.84 15.67 2.05
C VAL A 223 3.34 17.09 2.28
N THR A 224 3.40 17.96 1.27
CA THR A 224 2.87 19.33 1.37
C THR A 224 1.36 19.33 1.58
N ALA A 225 0.63 18.50 0.83
CA ALA A 225 -0.82 18.37 0.98
C ALA A 225 -1.21 17.88 2.39
N LEU A 226 -0.44 16.94 2.95
CA LEU A 226 -0.60 16.44 4.31
C LEU A 226 -0.29 17.53 5.36
N GLY A 227 0.83 18.25 5.22
CA GLY A 227 1.22 19.33 6.13
C GLY A 227 0.21 20.49 6.16
N ASN A 228 -0.43 20.78 5.03
CA ASN A 228 -1.46 21.80 4.92
C ASN A 228 -2.84 21.33 5.38
N GLY A 229 -3.02 20.05 5.76
CA GLY A 229 -4.31 19.49 6.17
C GLY A 229 -5.37 19.51 5.05
N HIS A 230 -4.92 19.48 3.79
CA HIS A 230 -5.78 19.54 2.60
C HIS A 230 -6.71 20.77 2.55
N LYS A 231 -6.27 21.93 3.06
CA LYS A 231 -7.07 23.18 3.12
C LYS A 231 -7.57 23.68 1.75
N ASP A 232 -6.89 23.34 0.66
CA ASP A 232 -7.24 23.76 -0.70
C ASP A 232 -8.44 23.00 -1.29
N VAL A 233 -8.80 21.87 -0.67
CA VAL A 233 -9.96 21.07 -1.06
C VAL A 233 -11.22 21.66 -0.42
N LYS A 234 -11.88 22.57 -1.14
CA LYS A 234 -13.17 23.13 -0.72
C LYS A 234 -14.22 22.01 -0.60
N ASN A 235 -14.80 21.84 0.58
CA ASN A 235 -15.95 20.95 0.79
C ASN A 235 -17.13 21.45 -0.07
N SER A 236 -17.58 20.64 -1.04
CA SER A 236 -18.70 20.98 -1.94
C SER A 236 -20.02 21.29 -1.22
N LYS A 237 -20.13 20.93 0.07
CA LYS A 237 -21.27 21.26 0.94
C LYS A 237 -21.37 22.74 1.31
N GLU A 238 -20.27 23.49 1.26
CA GLU A 238 -20.25 24.90 1.67
C GLU A 238 -20.71 25.83 0.54
N SER A 239 -20.55 25.41 -0.72
CA SER A 239 -21.02 26.16 -1.87
C SER A 239 -22.55 26.17 -2.03
N LYS A 240 -23.28 25.21 -1.43
CA LYS A 240 -24.75 25.19 -1.49
C LYS A 240 -25.42 26.06 -0.42
N ARG A 241 -24.69 26.46 0.63
CA ARG A 241 -25.23 27.26 1.74
C ARG A 241 -25.18 28.77 1.49
N LYS A 242 -24.35 29.23 0.55
CA LYS A 242 -24.20 30.65 0.18
C LYS A 242 -25.06 31.11 -1.01
N LYS A 243 -25.81 30.22 -1.67
CA LYS A 243 -26.69 30.56 -2.82
C LYS A 243 -28.18 30.63 -2.48
N GLY A 244 -28.54 30.64 -1.19
CA GLY A 244 -29.93 30.65 -0.72
C GLY A 244 -30.17 31.63 0.43
N LYS A 245 -29.52 32.80 0.39
CA LYS A 245 -29.84 33.94 1.24
C LYS A 245 -29.97 35.19 0.38
#